data_AF-A0A0D3VG37-F1
#
_entry.id   AF-A0A0D3VG37-F1
#
_cell.length_a   1.000
_cell.length_b   1.000
_cell.length_c   1.000
_cell.angle_alpha   90.00
_cell.angle_beta   90.00
_cell.angle_gamma   90.00
#
_symmetry.space_group_name_H-M   'P 1'
#
loop_
_entity.id
_entity.type
_entity.pdbx_description
1 polymer ?
#
loop_
_entity_poly.entity_id
_entity_poly.type
_entity_poly.pdbx_seq_one_letter_code
_entity_poly.pdbx_strand_id
1 'polypeptide(L)'
;MHQRMEIWGQQWDILISKLDQKGADTHLTLDPPASEAELTEAESRLGVRLPNELRTLLGQGSAKALVYWNLPDGIIIPFEVSGDVGWDIQSLDFPDFADDNMIQQQRYMTFHLAGNGDELLLDLEDGSGQPAVVHWAHEMGEFLRLAPSLGEFIDRITELGCVGAEEWQYPPFCDEEGLNPVGTNAMKWKHWLHQYTSLTLDKVRTELLSLISYTTMNGIDADVVASFASFDPDDVLQAWLARIQAEPERNVRQSLMRYVGQSMGPYAAEWVRTLWSDPATDGSIPQVQAYLAALCLPEEEGLQLVWNHLDSESKGTKLSGYLANSMLSPFHSRHVIAWMETRVSFPYGGWETLFAQSCPVTEDVIRWLNGKDVQRQVVISALSKLPDETELLASELDRRSMLELLKQALDQAVLKKEKQLVQEAISRFERG
;
A
#
# COMPACT_ATOMS: atom_id res chain seq x y z
N MET A 1 -16.18 -4.58 34.40
CA MET A 1 -15.30 -5.01 33.31
C MET A 1 -16.04 -5.84 32.28
N HIS A 2 -16.68 -6.95 32.67
CA HIS A 2 -17.45 -7.82 31.76
C HIS A 2 -18.36 -7.07 30.76
N GLN A 3 -19.24 -6.18 31.25
CA GLN A 3 -20.11 -5.38 30.38
C GLN A 3 -19.34 -4.44 29.42
N ARG A 4 -18.20 -3.88 29.83
CA ARG A 4 -17.37 -3.05 28.93
C ARG A 4 -16.78 -3.91 27.81
N MET A 5 -16.29 -5.10 28.16
CA MET A 5 -15.77 -6.06 27.19
C MET A 5 -16.83 -6.51 26.17
N GLU A 6 -18.07 -6.74 26.60
CA GLU A 6 -19.17 -7.05 25.68
C GLU A 6 -19.44 -5.89 24.70
N ILE A 7 -19.43 -4.65 25.19
CA ILE A 7 -19.63 -3.46 24.33
C ILE A 7 -18.47 -3.32 23.33
N TRP A 8 -17.23 -3.42 23.79
CA TRP A 8 -16.05 -3.34 22.93
C TRP A 8 -16.04 -4.47 21.89
N GLY A 9 -16.25 -5.72 22.31
CA GLY A 9 -16.28 -6.86 21.41
C GLY A 9 -17.35 -6.74 20.33
N GLN A 10 -18.55 -6.23 20.67
CA GLN A 10 -19.59 -5.96 19.67
C GLN A 10 -19.18 -4.85 18.69
N GLN A 11 -18.54 -3.78 19.17
CA GLN A 11 -18.07 -2.70 18.31
C GLN A 11 -16.97 -3.17 17.35
N TRP A 12 -16.04 -4.00 17.84
CA TRP A 12 -14.95 -4.57 17.05
C TRP A 12 -15.47 -5.55 16.01
N ASP A 13 -16.40 -6.44 16.38
CA ASP A 13 -17.02 -7.39 15.45
C ASP A 13 -17.74 -6.67 14.29
N ILE A 14 -18.49 -5.60 14.62
CA ILE A 14 -19.17 -4.76 13.62
C ILE A 14 -18.16 -4.06 12.71
N LEU A 15 -17.09 -3.50 13.27
CA LEU A 15 -16.04 -2.81 12.51
C LEU A 15 -15.36 -3.78 11.55
N ILE A 16 -14.85 -4.90 12.07
CA ILE A 16 -14.11 -5.91 11.31
C ILE A 16 -14.98 -6.49 10.20
N SER A 17 -16.23 -6.86 10.50
CA SER A 17 -17.18 -7.35 9.49
C SER A 17 -17.42 -6.34 8.36
N LYS A 18 -17.46 -5.05 8.66
CA LYS A 18 -17.65 -4.00 7.65
C LYS A 18 -16.40 -3.75 6.82
N LEU A 19 -15.22 -3.85 7.42
CA LEU A 19 -13.94 -3.71 6.73
C LEU A 19 -13.68 -4.91 5.82
N ASP A 20 -13.96 -6.13 6.28
CA ASP A 20 -13.87 -7.37 5.50
C ASP A 20 -14.76 -7.32 4.25
N GLN A 21 -15.99 -6.83 4.38
CA GLN A 21 -16.90 -6.59 3.24
C GLN A 21 -16.35 -5.60 2.20
N LYS A 22 -15.35 -4.80 2.57
CA LYS A 22 -14.65 -3.86 1.69
C LYS A 22 -13.34 -4.42 1.13
N GLY A 23 -13.03 -5.68 1.41
CA GLY A 23 -11.82 -6.36 0.96
C GLY A 23 -10.57 -6.00 1.77
N ALA A 24 -10.74 -5.40 2.95
CA ALA A 24 -9.63 -5.22 3.88
C ALA A 24 -9.13 -6.58 4.39
N ASP A 25 -7.82 -6.68 4.65
CA ASP A 25 -7.30 -7.79 5.44
C ASP A 25 -7.68 -7.56 6.90
N THR A 26 -8.33 -8.52 7.55
CA THR A 26 -8.87 -8.33 8.88
C THR A 26 -8.73 -9.57 9.75
N HIS A 27 -8.54 -9.35 11.05
CA HIS A 27 -8.48 -10.42 12.03
C HIS A 27 -8.99 -9.93 13.39
N LEU A 28 -9.85 -10.73 14.01
CA LEU A 28 -10.37 -10.50 15.36
C LEU A 28 -10.19 -11.77 16.20
N THR A 29 -9.44 -11.67 17.29
CA THR A 29 -9.34 -12.70 18.32
C THR A 29 -9.91 -12.17 19.62
N LEU A 30 -10.77 -12.96 20.26
CA LEU A 30 -11.35 -12.70 21.57
C LEU A 30 -11.47 -14.02 22.34
N ASP A 31 -10.50 -14.28 23.21
CA ASP A 31 -10.48 -15.49 24.03
C ASP A 31 -11.38 -15.33 25.28
N PRO A 32 -11.79 -16.44 25.93
CA PRO A 32 -12.45 -16.38 27.23
C PRO A 32 -11.61 -15.67 28.30
N PRO A 33 -12.22 -15.21 29.41
CA PRO A 33 -11.49 -14.68 30.55
C PRO A 33 -10.51 -15.70 31.15
N ALA A 34 -9.36 -15.21 31.62
CA ALA A 34 -8.36 -16.02 32.29
C ALA A 34 -8.86 -16.55 33.64
N SER A 35 -8.51 -17.78 33.95
CA SER A 35 -8.70 -18.37 35.27
C SER A 35 -7.74 -17.78 36.31
N GLU A 36 -8.07 -17.90 37.60
CA GLU A 36 -7.16 -17.50 38.69
C GLU A 36 -5.81 -18.23 38.65
N ALA A 37 -5.77 -19.46 38.10
CA ALA A 37 -4.54 -20.21 37.93
C ALA A 37 -3.63 -19.55 36.87
N GLU A 38 -4.18 -19.19 35.71
CA GLU A 38 -3.45 -18.51 34.63
C GLU A 38 -2.97 -17.13 35.07
N LEU A 39 -3.79 -16.36 35.78
CA LEU A 39 -3.39 -15.07 36.35
C LEU A 39 -2.24 -15.22 37.35
N THR A 40 -2.30 -16.23 38.21
CA THR A 40 -1.24 -16.49 39.19
C THR A 40 0.05 -16.97 38.54
N GLU A 41 -0.06 -17.77 37.47
CA GLU A 41 1.07 -18.21 36.66
C GLU A 41 1.75 -17.04 35.96
N ALA A 42 0.98 -16.13 35.34
CA ALA A 42 1.51 -14.90 34.73
C ALA A 42 2.24 -14.02 35.75
N GLU A 43 1.67 -13.80 36.93
CA GLU A 43 2.33 -13.05 38.02
C GLU A 43 3.61 -13.73 38.51
N SER A 44 3.59 -15.06 38.62
CA SER A 44 4.78 -15.83 39.00
C SER A 44 5.88 -15.75 37.94
N ARG A 45 5.50 -15.74 36.66
CA ARG A 45 6.41 -15.61 35.52
C ARG A 45 7.06 -14.23 35.48
N LEU A 46 6.26 -13.18 35.69
CA LEU A 46 6.70 -11.79 35.70
C LEU A 46 7.40 -11.39 37.01
N GLY A 47 7.22 -12.14 38.10
CA GLY A 47 7.78 -11.81 39.41
C GLY A 47 7.12 -10.62 40.10
N VAL A 48 6.00 -10.11 39.56
CA VAL A 48 5.22 -8.99 40.10
C VAL A 48 3.73 -9.33 40.11
N ARG A 49 2.95 -8.62 40.95
CA ARG A 49 1.48 -8.65 40.83
C ARG A 49 1.05 -7.82 39.62
N LEU A 50 0.07 -8.31 38.87
CA LEU A 50 -0.50 -7.54 37.77
C LEU A 50 -1.26 -6.33 38.34
N PRO A 51 -1.20 -5.16 37.67
CA PRO A 51 -2.04 -4.02 38.05
C PRO A 51 -3.51 -4.42 38.10
N ASN A 52 -4.27 -3.90 39.09
CA ASN A 52 -5.65 -4.32 39.33
C ASN A 52 -6.53 -4.19 38.07
N GLU A 53 -6.36 -3.13 37.29
CA GLU A 53 -7.10 -2.94 36.05
C GLU A 53 -6.79 -4.01 34.99
N LEU A 54 -5.50 -4.31 34.74
CA LEU A 54 -5.08 -5.36 33.82
C LEU A 54 -5.54 -6.74 34.30
N ARG A 55 -5.35 -7.07 35.59
CA ARG A 55 -5.83 -8.34 36.17
C ARG A 55 -7.34 -8.50 36.00
N THR A 56 -8.10 -7.42 36.20
CA THR A 56 -9.56 -7.42 36.03
C THR A 56 -9.94 -7.59 34.56
N LEU A 57 -9.24 -6.92 33.63
CA LEU A 57 -9.45 -7.08 32.19
C LEU A 57 -9.26 -8.53 31.76
N LEU A 58 -8.16 -9.15 32.20
CA LEU A 58 -7.82 -10.54 31.87
C LEU A 58 -8.81 -11.53 32.49
N GLY A 59 -9.12 -11.39 33.79
CA GLY A 59 -9.95 -12.36 34.52
C GLY A 59 -11.47 -12.20 34.37
N GLN A 60 -11.96 -11.04 33.92
CA GLN A 60 -13.40 -10.80 33.74
C GLN A 60 -13.80 -10.38 32.31
N GLY A 61 -12.82 -9.96 31.50
CA GLY A 61 -13.01 -9.55 30.11
C GLY A 61 -12.55 -10.65 29.15
N SER A 62 -11.25 -10.70 28.88
CA SER A 62 -10.65 -11.66 27.95
C SER A 62 -9.17 -11.86 28.26
N ALA A 63 -8.71 -13.11 28.27
CA ALA A 63 -7.29 -13.44 28.44
C ALA A 63 -6.42 -12.95 27.27
N LYS A 64 -7.02 -12.86 26.09
CA LYS A 64 -6.37 -12.45 24.85
C LYS A 64 -7.36 -11.78 23.93
N ALA A 65 -7.03 -10.57 23.49
CA ALA A 65 -7.75 -9.87 22.45
C ALA A 65 -6.78 -9.36 21.39
N LEU A 66 -7.17 -9.42 20.12
CA LEU A 66 -6.43 -8.79 19.03
C LEU A 66 -7.42 -8.27 18.00
N VAL A 67 -7.33 -6.98 17.69
CA VAL A 67 -8.00 -6.34 16.57
C VAL A 67 -6.94 -5.96 15.57
N TYR A 68 -7.00 -6.55 14.38
CA TYR A 68 -6.11 -6.23 13.27
C TYR A 68 -6.93 -5.91 12.03
N TRP A 69 -6.52 -4.88 11.31
CA TRP A 69 -7.02 -4.62 9.97
C TRP A 69 -6.01 -3.83 9.14
N ASN A 70 -5.97 -4.10 7.84
CA ASN A 70 -5.23 -3.30 6.87
C ASN A 70 -6.10 -3.04 5.64
N LEU A 71 -6.18 -1.79 5.22
CA LEU A 71 -7.02 -1.39 4.09
C LEU A 71 -6.36 -1.77 2.76
N PRO A 72 -7.15 -2.01 1.69
CA PRO A 72 -6.62 -2.22 0.35
C PRO A 72 -5.74 -1.05 -0.14
N ASP A 73 -4.76 -1.37 -0.98
CA ASP A 73 -3.91 -0.37 -1.63
C ASP A 73 -4.71 0.58 -2.52
N GLY A 74 -4.20 1.81 -2.69
CA GLY A 74 -4.75 2.80 -3.63
C GLY A 74 -5.93 3.62 -3.09
N ILE A 75 -6.38 3.33 -1.86
CA ILE A 75 -7.39 4.13 -1.15
C ILE A 75 -6.76 5.45 -0.68
N ILE A 76 -7.49 6.55 -0.86
CA ILE A 76 -7.10 7.85 -0.32
C ILE A 76 -7.64 7.97 1.11
N ILE A 77 -6.75 7.75 2.08
CA ILE A 77 -7.02 7.90 3.52
C ILE A 77 -6.53 9.25 4.04
N PRO A 78 -7.23 9.88 5.01
CA PRO A 78 -6.84 11.18 5.55
C PRO A 78 -5.66 11.13 6.51
N PHE A 79 -5.37 9.94 7.06
CA PHE A 79 -4.26 9.65 7.94
C PHE A 79 -3.72 8.27 7.57
N GLU A 80 -2.41 8.09 7.59
CA GLU A 80 -1.76 6.80 7.35
C GLU A 80 -1.92 5.93 8.59
N VAL A 81 -2.97 5.10 8.60
CA VAL A 81 -3.36 4.27 9.75
C VAL A 81 -3.75 2.86 9.31
N SER A 82 -3.42 1.90 10.16
CA SER A 82 -3.88 0.51 10.12
C SER A 82 -4.49 0.15 11.48
N GLY A 83 -4.92 -1.09 11.66
CA GLY A 83 -5.33 -1.62 12.96
C GLY A 83 -4.36 -2.69 13.43
N ASP A 84 -3.81 -2.50 14.62
CA ASP A 84 -2.99 -3.46 15.35
C ASP A 84 -3.01 -3.09 16.84
N VAL A 85 -4.02 -3.61 17.57
CA VAL A 85 -4.19 -3.37 18.99
C VAL A 85 -4.67 -4.64 19.66
N GLY A 86 -4.05 -5.00 20.78
CA GLY A 86 -4.47 -6.18 21.51
C GLY A 86 -3.83 -6.31 22.88
N TRP A 87 -3.98 -7.50 23.44
CA TRP A 87 -3.22 -8.00 24.58
C TRP A 87 -3.26 -9.52 24.59
N ASP A 88 -2.27 -10.12 25.25
CA ASP A 88 -2.23 -11.56 25.48
C ASP A 88 -1.54 -11.82 26.83
N ILE A 89 -2.22 -12.53 27.74
CA ILE A 89 -1.67 -12.90 29.05
C ILE A 89 -0.31 -13.63 28.95
N GLN A 90 -0.09 -14.38 27.86
CA GLN A 90 1.15 -15.11 27.63
C GLN A 90 2.28 -14.21 27.12
N SER A 91 1.94 -13.09 26.47
CA SER A 91 2.89 -12.14 25.88
C SER A 91 3.22 -10.95 26.77
N LEU A 92 2.63 -10.86 27.96
CA LEU A 92 3.02 -9.85 28.94
C LEU A 92 4.49 -10.02 29.30
N ASP A 93 5.27 -8.95 29.25
CA ASP A 93 6.68 -8.94 29.62
C ASP A 93 7.16 -7.55 30.05
N PHE A 94 8.41 -7.45 30.47
CA PHE A 94 9.12 -6.17 30.64
C PHE A 94 9.92 -5.87 29.37
N PRO A 95 9.85 -4.63 28.85
CA PRO A 95 10.54 -4.26 27.63
C PRO A 95 12.07 -4.29 27.83
N ASP A 96 12.79 -4.78 26.83
CA ASP A 96 14.24 -4.68 26.77
C ASP A 96 14.64 -3.41 26.01
N PHE A 97 14.47 -2.27 26.67
CA PHE A 97 15.05 -1.02 26.16
C PHE A 97 16.56 -1.24 26.09
N ALA A 98 17.19 -1.01 24.94
CA ALA A 98 18.62 -1.24 24.69
C ALA A 98 19.59 -0.46 25.62
N ASP A 99 19.09 0.22 26.65
CA ASP A 99 19.82 0.85 27.74
C ASP A 99 19.91 -0.09 28.96
N ASP A 100 21.10 -0.23 29.54
CA ASP A 100 21.48 -1.23 30.56
C ASP A 100 20.77 -1.05 31.93
N ASN A 101 19.80 -0.13 32.07
CA ASN A 101 19.15 0.19 33.33
C ASN A 101 17.87 -0.64 33.58
N MET A 102 18.05 -1.84 34.12
CA MET A 102 16.97 -2.76 34.52
C MET A 102 15.89 -2.13 35.41
N ILE A 103 16.21 -1.12 36.22
CA ILE A 103 15.23 -0.46 37.11
C ILE A 103 14.20 0.34 36.32
N GLN A 104 14.62 0.96 35.21
CA GLN A 104 13.69 1.67 34.32
C GLN A 104 12.87 0.70 33.47
N GLN A 105 13.43 -0.46 33.10
CA GLN A 105 12.68 -1.50 32.39
C GLN A 105 11.52 -2.05 33.25
N GLN A 106 11.74 -2.29 34.55
CA GLN A 106 10.68 -2.79 35.46
C GLN A 106 9.60 -1.77 35.83
N ARG A 107 9.76 -0.51 35.43
CA ARG A 107 8.68 0.49 35.52
C ARG A 107 7.59 0.25 34.50
N TYR A 108 7.90 -0.34 33.34
CA TYR A 108 6.94 -0.50 32.26
C TYR A 108 6.60 -1.95 32.03
N MET A 109 5.33 -2.26 31.75
CA MET A 109 4.91 -3.62 31.39
C MET A 109 4.31 -3.62 30.00
N THR A 110 4.91 -4.38 29.10
CA THR A 110 4.41 -4.60 27.75
C THR A 110 3.15 -5.42 27.81
N PHE A 111 2.09 -4.91 27.16
CA PHE A 111 0.86 -5.69 26.96
C PHE A 111 0.59 -5.97 25.49
N HIS A 112 1.24 -5.28 24.56
CA HIS A 112 1.14 -5.52 23.13
C HIS A 112 2.44 -5.15 22.41
N LEU A 113 2.86 -6.00 21.47
CA LEU A 113 4.01 -5.80 20.59
C LEU A 113 3.50 -5.71 19.16
N ALA A 114 3.72 -4.56 18.53
CA ALA A 114 3.34 -4.29 17.15
C ALA A 114 4.29 -5.01 16.18
N GLY A 115 3.83 -5.25 14.95
CA GLY A 115 4.62 -5.95 13.93
C GLY A 115 5.95 -5.27 13.54
N ASN A 116 6.10 -3.97 13.77
CA ASN A 116 7.31 -3.19 13.50
C ASN A 116 8.30 -3.16 14.69
N GLY A 117 7.95 -3.75 15.84
CA GLY A 117 8.76 -3.73 17.06
C GLY A 117 8.36 -2.66 18.08
N ASP A 118 7.41 -1.77 17.75
CA ASP A 118 6.86 -0.82 18.72
C ASP A 118 6.03 -1.54 19.79
N GLU A 119 5.93 -0.93 20.97
CA GLU A 119 5.26 -1.55 22.11
C GLU A 119 4.21 -0.64 22.73
N LEU A 120 3.09 -1.24 23.17
CA LEU A 120 2.16 -0.61 24.10
C LEU A 120 2.45 -1.10 25.51
N LEU A 121 2.66 -0.14 26.40
CA LEU A 121 3.16 -0.36 27.74
C LEU A 121 2.20 0.22 28.78
N LEU A 122 2.19 -0.41 29.96
CA LEU A 122 1.63 0.16 31.18
C LEU A 122 2.75 0.80 32.00
N ASP A 123 2.58 2.07 32.38
CA ASP A 123 3.50 2.76 33.29
C ASP A 123 3.13 2.48 34.76
N LEU A 124 4.00 1.75 35.46
CA LEU A 124 3.80 1.27 36.82
C LEU A 124 4.36 2.21 37.90
N GLU A 125 4.91 3.39 37.55
CA GLU A 125 5.64 4.29 38.45
C GLU A 125 4.93 4.56 39.78
N ASP A 126 3.63 4.84 39.75
CA ASP A 126 2.87 5.23 40.93
C ASP A 126 2.38 4.03 41.78
N GLY A 127 2.64 2.79 41.33
CA GLY A 127 2.03 1.58 41.92
C GLY A 127 0.51 1.64 41.96
N SER A 128 -0.09 2.51 41.14
CA SER A 128 -1.52 2.75 41.10
C SER A 128 -2.20 1.48 40.57
N GLY A 129 -3.43 1.22 41.01
CA GLY A 129 -4.23 0.13 40.46
C GLY A 129 -4.67 0.35 38.99
N GLN A 130 -4.34 1.51 38.41
CA GLN A 130 -4.78 2.02 37.11
C GLN A 130 -3.59 2.70 36.42
N PRO A 131 -2.64 1.91 35.88
CA PRO A 131 -1.46 2.45 35.24
C PRO A 131 -1.82 3.19 33.96
N ALA A 132 -1.08 4.27 33.66
CA ALA A 132 -1.22 4.98 32.40
C ALA A 132 -0.76 4.09 31.25
N VAL A 133 -1.33 4.30 30.05
CA VAL A 133 -0.90 3.63 28.83
C VAL A 133 0.04 4.55 28.07
N VAL A 134 1.19 4.03 27.70
CA VAL A 134 2.19 4.71 26.87
C VAL A 134 2.55 3.83 25.68
N HIS A 135 2.80 4.45 24.53
CA HIS A 135 3.46 3.83 23.39
C HIS A 135 4.96 4.09 23.49
N TRP A 136 5.76 3.10 23.11
CA TRP A 136 7.20 3.22 22.95
C TRP A 136 7.58 2.94 21.50
N ALA A 137 8.17 3.95 20.86
CA ALA A 137 8.71 3.86 19.51
C ALA A 137 10.08 3.18 19.56
N HIS A 138 10.18 1.94 19.06
CA HIS A 138 11.41 1.14 19.18
C HIS A 138 12.60 1.78 18.46
N GLU A 139 12.38 2.36 17.27
CA GLU A 139 13.45 2.97 16.49
C GLU A 139 13.95 4.30 17.07
N MET A 140 13.03 5.10 17.63
CA MET A 140 13.33 6.44 18.13
C MET A 140 13.66 6.48 19.63
N GLY A 141 13.26 5.44 20.38
CA GLY A 141 13.38 5.40 21.83
C GLY A 141 12.47 6.41 22.54
N GLU A 142 11.42 6.88 21.88
CA GLU A 142 10.52 7.92 22.38
C GLU A 142 9.27 7.32 23.02
N PHE A 143 8.75 7.99 24.04
CA PHE A 143 7.52 7.62 24.73
C PHE A 143 6.41 8.60 24.39
N LEU A 144 5.24 8.07 24.08
CA LEU A 144 4.02 8.86 23.89
C LEU A 144 2.94 8.38 24.85
N ARG A 145 2.47 9.26 25.73
CA ARG A 145 1.33 8.96 26.59
C ARG A 145 0.04 8.87 25.75
N LEU A 146 -0.67 7.76 25.86
CA LEU A 146 -1.90 7.51 25.10
C LEU A 146 -3.17 7.66 25.96
N ALA A 147 -3.11 7.30 27.24
CA ALA A 147 -4.25 7.45 28.14
C ALA A 147 -3.82 7.41 29.62
N PRO A 148 -4.64 7.95 30.54
CA PRO A 148 -4.40 7.87 31.98
C PRO A 148 -4.61 6.48 32.58
N SER A 149 -5.32 5.58 31.89
CA SER A 149 -5.61 4.22 32.37
C SER A 149 -5.81 3.25 31.20
N LEU A 150 -5.70 1.95 31.46
CA LEU A 150 -5.92 0.92 30.43
C LEU A 150 -7.36 0.92 29.94
N GLY A 151 -8.33 1.12 30.83
CA GLY A 151 -9.73 1.23 30.46
C GLY A 151 -10.01 2.44 29.59
N GLU A 152 -9.44 3.61 29.90
CA GLU A 152 -9.62 4.79 29.03
C GLU A 152 -8.93 4.63 27.68
N PHE A 153 -7.77 3.98 27.63
CA PHE A 153 -7.10 3.65 26.38
C PHE A 153 -8.02 2.81 25.49
N ILE A 154 -8.57 1.72 26.00
CA ILE A 154 -9.43 0.82 25.21
C ILE A 154 -10.70 1.54 24.74
N ASP A 155 -11.33 2.39 25.57
CA ASP A 155 -12.48 3.20 25.14
C ASP A 155 -12.11 4.14 23.98
N ARG A 156 -11.04 4.92 24.15
CA ARG A 156 -10.60 5.93 23.17
C ARG A 156 -10.16 5.28 21.87
N ILE A 157 -9.38 4.20 21.93
CA ILE A 157 -8.89 3.54 20.73
C ILE A 157 -10.00 2.79 20.00
N THR A 158 -10.99 2.25 20.72
CA THR A 158 -12.20 1.66 20.10
C THR A 158 -13.01 2.71 19.37
N GLU A 159 -13.17 3.92 19.93
CA GLU A 159 -13.85 5.03 19.24
C GLU A 159 -13.11 5.48 17.97
N LEU A 160 -11.78 5.36 17.95
CA LEU A 160 -10.94 5.61 16.79
C LEU A 160 -10.90 4.42 15.82
N GLY A 161 -11.65 3.35 16.03
CA GLY A 161 -11.64 2.19 15.13
C GLY A 161 -10.38 1.32 15.27
N CYS A 162 -9.81 1.26 16.46
CA CYS A 162 -8.65 0.41 16.78
C CYS A 162 -7.40 0.74 15.94
N VAL A 163 -7.09 2.03 15.76
CA VAL A 163 -5.85 2.49 15.09
C VAL A 163 -4.63 1.82 15.74
N GLY A 164 -3.69 1.36 14.91
CA GLY A 164 -2.58 0.48 15.28
C GLY A 164 -1.44 1.16 16.01
N ALA A 165 -0.54 0.32 16.52
CA ALA A 165 0.50 0.69 17.47
C ALA A 165 1.83 1.16 16.85
N GLU A 166 1.82 1.69 15.63
CA GLU A 166 3.02 2.26 14.98
C GLU A 166 3.19 3.75 15.35
N GLU A 167 4.44 4.20 15.50
CA GLU A 167 4.79 5.54 16.02
C GLU A 167 4.09 6.73 15.35
N TRP A 168 3.83 6.67 14.03
CA TRP A 168 3.20 7.77 13.30
C TRP A 168 1.67 7.78 13.37
N GLN A 169 1.04 6.70 13.84
CA GLN A 169 -0.40 6.54 13.78
C GLN A 169 -1.15 7.26 14.91
N TYR A 170 -0.56 7.37 16.11
CA TYR A 170 -1.19 8.03 17.26
C TYR A 170 -1.06 9.56 17.31
N PRO A 171 0.10 10.18 17.00
CA PRO A 171 0.31 11.63 17.17
C PRO A 171 -0.78 12.51 16.55
N PRO A 172 -1.35 12.21 15.36
CA PRO A 172 -2.44 13.01 14.79
C PRO A 172 -3.70 13.08 15.67
N PHE A 173 -3.90 12.10 16.55
CA PHE A 173 -5.08 11.96 17.41
C PHE A 173 -4.81 12.31 18.87
N CYS A 174 -3.58 12.67 19.24
CA CYS A 174 -3.22 12.99 20.63
C CYS A 174 -3.32 14.49 20.94
N ASP A 175 -3.60 14.80 22.21
CA ASP A 175 -3.34 16.08 22.87
C ASP A 175 -2.43 15.89 24.10
N GLU A 176 -2.37 16.88 24.99
CA GLU A 176 -1.56 16.82 26.22
C GLU A 176 -1.93 15.64 27.15
N GLU A 177 -3.16 15.13 27.05
CA GLU A 177 -3.69 14.02 27.86
C GLU A 177 -3.71 12.67 27.11
N GLY A 178 -3.07 12.60 25.94
CA GLY A 178 -3.02 11.42 25.08
C GLY A 178 -4.13 11.40 24.03
N LEU A 179 -4.64 10.21 23.67
CA LEU A 179 -5.62 10.05 22.59
C LEU A 179 -6.89 10.89 22.86
N ASN A 180 -7.24 11.75 21.93
CA ASN A 180 -8.42 12.61 22.00
C ASN A 180 -9.42 12.25 20.89
N PRO A 181 -10.38 11.37 21.16
CA PRO A 181 -11.33 10.92 20.14
C PRO A 181 -12.30 12.01 19.69
N VAL A 182 -12.39 13.16 20.37
CA VAL A 182 -13.25 14.30 19.99
C VAL A 182 -12.48 15.44 19.32
N GLY A 183 -11.16 15.29 19.15
CA GLY A 183 -10.32 16.25 18.44
C GLY A 183 -10.69 16.37 16.95
N THR A 184 -10.27 17.48 16.33
CA THR A 184 -10.58 17.77 14.91
C THR A 184 -10.17 16.62 13.99
N ASN A 185 -8.96 16.07 14.16
CA ASN A 185 -8.45 14.96 13.36
C ASN A 185 -9.21 13.66 13.62
N ALA A 186 -9.49 13.35 14.89
CA ALA A 186 -10.29 12.18 15.27
C ALA A 186 -11.70 12.24 14.65
N MET A 187 -12.37 13.39 14.69
CA MET A 187 -13.68 13.57 14.06
C MET A 187 -13.61 13.41 12.54
N LYS A 188 -12.54 13.92 11.90
CA LYS A 188 -12.31 13.78 10.46
C LYS A 188 -12.09 12.31 10.08
N TRP A 189 -11.29 11.59 10.86
CA TRP A 189 -11.06 10.15 10.70
C TRP A 189 -12.33 9.33 10.89
N LYS A 190 -13.06 9.51 12.00
CA LYS A 190 -14.31 8.79 12.28
C LYS A 190 -15.37 9.03 11.22
N HIS A 191 -15.48 10.26 10.71
CA HIS A 191 -16.36 10.56 9.58
C HIS A 191 -15.96 9.79 8.32
N TRP A 192 -14.67 9.81 7.98
CA TRP A 192 -14.14 9.06 6.84
C TRP A 192 -14.37 7.55 6.98
N LEU A 193 -14.07 6.96 8.14
CA LEU A 193 -14.24 5.53 8.41
C LEU A 193 -15.72 5.12 8.33
N HIS A 194 -16.62 5.96 8.88
CA HIS A 194 -18.05 5.75 8.75
C HIS A 194 -18.50 5.80 7.29
N GLN A 195 -18.03 6.77 6.49
CA GLN A 195 -18.35 6.85 5.07
C GLN A 195 -17.81 5.62 4.32
N TYR A 196 -16.54 5.27 4.51
CA TYR A 196 -15.90 4.11 3.89
C TYR A 196 -16.72 2.84 4.12
N THR A 197 -17.09 2.57 5.37
CA THR A 197 -17.82 1.35 5.76
C THR A 197 -19.31 1.35 5.41
N SER A 198 -19.91 2.50 5.03
CA SER A 198 -21.36 2.61 4.79
C SER A 198 -21.76 2.93 3.35
N LEU A 199 -20.86 3.57 2.59
CA LEU A 199 -21.09 3.90 1.18
C LEU A 199 -21.02 2.65 0.32
N THR A 200 -21.96 2.52 -0.60
CA THR A 200 -22.00 1.47 -1.62
C THR A 200 -22.25 2.13 -2.96
N LEU A 201 -21.76 1.53 -4.05
CA LEU A 201 -21.94 2.09 -5.38
C LEU A 201 -23.42 2.38 -5.70
N ASP A 202 -24.33 1.46 -5.34
CA ASP A 202 -25.77 1.63 -5.54
C ASP A 202 -26.36 2.88 -4.88
N LYS A 203 -25.80 3.33 -3.75
CA LYS A 203 -26.29 4.53 -3.06
C LYS A 203 -25.82 5.83 -3.72
N VAL A 204 -24.68 5.79 -4.41
CA VAL A 204 -23.97 7.00 -4.88
C VAL A 204 -23.97 7.16 -6.39
N ARG A 205 -24.26 6.10 -7.16
CA ARG A 205 -24.12 6.08 -8.63
C ARG A 205 -24.92 7.15 -9.38
N THR A 206 -25.92 7.77 -8.73
CA THR A 206 -26.75 8.83 -9.32
C THR A 206 -26.39 10.24 -8.83
N GLU A 207 -25.38 10.40 -7.97
CA GLU A 207 -24.96 11.69 -7.45
C GLU A 207 -23.44 11.86 -7.62
N LEU A 208 -23.04 12.72 -8.56
CA LEU A 208 -21.65 12.84 -9.02
C LEU A 208 -20.62 13.05 -7.90
N LEU A 209 -20.88 13.97 -6.96
CA LEU A 209 -19.94 14.26 -5.88
C LEU A 209 -19.78 13.06 -4.94
N SER A 210 -20.87 12.37 -4.62
CA SER A 210 -20.85 11.16 -3.81
C SER A 210 -20.16 10.00 -4.54
N LEU A 211 -20.31 9.89 -5.86
CA LEU A 211 -19.59 8.91 -6.68
C LEU A 211 -18.08 9.18 -6.70
N ILE A 212 -17.66 10.45 -6.79
CA ILE A 212 -16.26 10.85 -6.64
C ILE A 212 -15.72 10.44 -5.27
N SER A 213 -16.43 10.75 -4.17
CA SER A 213 -16.02 10.33 -2.82
C SER A 213 -15.90 8.81 -2.70
N TYR A 214 -16.88 8.07 -3.21
CA TYR A 214 -16.84 6.61 -3.24
C TYR A 214 -15.62 6.08 -3.99
N THR A 215 -15.33 6.64 -5.17
CA THR A 215 -14.19 6.24 -6.01
C THR A 215 -12.87 6.44 -5.28
N THR A 216 -12.69 7.56 -4.58
CA THR A 216 -11.46 7.81 -3.79
C THR A 216 -11.29 6.86 -2.60
N MET A 217 -12.40 6.28 -2.13
CA MET A 217 -12.45 5.39 -0.99
C MET A 217 -12.38 3.90 -1.36
N ASN A 218 -12.83 3.52 -2.56
CA ASN A 218 -13.01 2.10 -2.95
C ASN A 218 -12.27 1.76 -4.25
N GLY A 219 -11.55 2.71 -4.84
CA GLY A 219 -10.92 2.56 -6.14
C GLY A 219 -11.91 2.66 -7.29
N ILE A 220 -11.44 2.27 -8.47
CA ILE A 220 -12.22 2.33 -9.71
C ILE A 220 -12.19 0.97 -10.43
N ASP A 221 -13.38 0.48 -10.76
CA ASP A 221 -13.61 -0.73 -11.53
C ASP A 221 -14.58 -0.45 -12.69
N ALA A 222 -14.98 -1.49 -13.42
CA ALA A 222 -15.87 -1.36 -14.56
C ALA A 222 -17.26 -0.78 -14.20
N ASP A 223 -17.79 -1.08 -13.01
CA ASP A 223 -19.11 -0.62 -12.58
C ASP A 223 -19.07 0.86 -12.16
N VAL A 224 -17.98 1.29 -11.53
CA VAL A 224 -17.72 2.70 -11.22
C VAL A 224 -17.58 3.52 -12.51
N VAL A 225 -16.81 3.03 -13.50
CA VAL A 225 -16.68 3.68 -14.82
C VAL A 225 -18.03 3.79 -15.51
N ALA A 226 -18.83 2.72 -15.51
CA ALA A 226 -20.17 2.73 -16.07
C ALA A 226 -21.11 3.73 -15.36
N SER A 227 -20.93 3.93 -14.04
CA SER A 227 -21.68 4.92 -13.28
C SER A 227 -21.30 6.35 -13.68
N PHE A 228 -20.02 6.65 -13.87
CA PHE A 228 -19.57 7.96 -14.38
C PHE A 228 -20.11 8.25 -15.79
N ALA A 229 -20.22 7.23 -16.65
CA ALA A 229 -20.77 7.38 -18.00
C ALA A 229 -22.26 7.80 -18.06
N SER A 230 -22.97 7.81 -16.91
CA SER A 230 -24.35 8.32 -16.82
C SER A 230 -24.44 9.84 -16.64
N PHE A 231 -23.32 10.51 -16.37
CA PHE A 231 -23.24 11.97 -16.21
C PHE A 231 -22.69 12.64 -17.47
N ASP A 232 -22.88 13.96 -17.56
CA ASP A 232 -22.23 14.75 -18.60
C ASP A 232 -20.70 14.76 -18.39
N PRO A 233 -19.88 14.43 -19.41
CA PRO A 233 -18.44 14.37 -19.25
C PRO A 233 -17.79 15.68 -18.80
N ASP A 234 -18.32 16.84 -19.22
CA ASP A 234 -17.76 18.13 -18.81
C ASP A 234 -18.01 18.36 -17.31
N ASP A 235 -19.20 18.01 -16.82
CA ASP A 235 -19.53 18.07 -15.38
C ASP A 235 -18.61 17.15 -14.55
N VAL A 236 -18.35 15.92 -15.04
CA VAL A 236 -17.44 14.97 -14.38
C VAL A 236 -16.02 15.54 -14.29
N LEU A 237 -15.50 16.10 -15.40
CA LEU A 237 -14.17 16.69 -15.41
C LEU A 237 -14.08 17.87 -14.45
N GLN A 238 -15.05 18.80 -14.49
CA GLN A 238 -15.05 19.97 -13.61
C GLN A 238 -15.11 19.56 -12.13
N ALA A 239 -15.91 18.55 -11.78
CA ALA A 239 -16.00 18.06 -10.42
C ALA A 239 -14.66 17.45 -9.93
N TRP A 240 -13.99 16.67 -10.77
CA TRP A 240 -12.66 16.16 -10.46
C TRP A 240 -11.61 17.27 -10.31
N LEU A 241 -11.58 18.23 -11.24
CA LEU A 241 -10.65 19.35 -11.19
C LEU A 241 -10.84 20.22 -9.94
N ALA A 242 -12.10 20.47 -9.55
CA ALA A 242 -12.42 21.15 -8.31
C ALA A 242 -11.89 20.38 -7.08
N ARG A 243 -12.06 19.05 -7.05
CA ARG A 243 -11.54 18.19 -5.97
C ARG A 243 -10.00 18.18 -5.92
N ILE A 244 -9.33 18.17 -7.07
CA ILE A 244 -7.85 18.25 -7.18
C ILE A 244 -7.37 19.61 -6.68
N GLN A 245 -8.02 20.70 -7.07
CA GLN A 245 -7.64 22.05 -6.68
C GLN A 245 -7.79 22.28 -5.16
N ALA A 246 -8.78 21.65 -4.54
CA ALA A 246 -8.99 21.72 -3.09
C ALA A 246 -8.02 20.87 -2.25
N GLU A 247 -7.21 20.01 -2.90
CA GLU A 247 -6.32 19.08 -2.21
C GLU A 247 -4.94 19.70 -1.95
N PRO A 248 -4.54 19.93 -0.68
CA PRO A 248 -3.20 20.44 -0.38
C PRO A 248 -2.11 19.41 -0.70
N GLU A 249 -2.35 18.13 -0.46
CA GLU A 249 -1.31 17.12 -0.54
C GLU A 249 -0.98 16.73 -1.98
N ARG A 250 0.28 16.95 -2.38
CA ARG A 250 0.73 16.73 -3.77
C ARG A 250 0.56 15.27 -4.22
N ASN A 251 0.80 14.31 -3.33
CA ASN A 251 0.67 12.88 -3.64
C ASN A 251 -0.80 12.47 -3.81
N VAL A 252 -1.70 13.07 -3.01
CA VAL A 252 -3.14 12.87 -3.14
C VAL A 252 -3.65 13.50 -4.44
N ARG A 253 -3.21 14.71 -4.78
CA ARG A 253 -3.51 15.35 -6.09
C ARG A 253 -3.15 14.45 -7.26
N GLN A 254 -1.98 13.83 -7.25
CA GLN A 254 -1.56 12.91 -8.30
C GLN A 254 -2.45 11.66 -8.40
N SER A 255 -2.86 11.11 -7.26
CA SER A 255 -3.79 9.97 -7.22
C SER A 255 -5.16 10.35 -7.77
N LEU A 256 -5.68 11.53 -7.41
CA LEU A 256 -6.91 12.09 -7.96
C LEU A 256 -6.82 12.29 -9.48
N MET A 257 -5.69 12.79 -9.99
CA MET A 257 -5.46 12.91 -11.43
C MET A 257 -5.56 11.55 -12.14
N ARG A 258 -5.00 10.47 -11.57
CA ARG A 258 -5.14 9.13 -12.14
C ARG A 258 -6.60 8.68 -12.22
N TYR A 259 -7.41 8.98 -11.21
CA TYR A 259 -8.85 8.70 -11.24
C TYR A 259 -9.58 9.45 -12.36
N VAL A 260 -9.13 10.66 -12.74
CA VAL A 260 -9.67 11.35 -13.93
C VAL A 260 -9.44 10.50 -15.18
N GLY A 261 -8.20 10.05 -15.42
CA GLY A 261 -7.90 9.23 -16.59
C GLY A 261 -8.68 7.92 -16.63
N GLN A 262 -8.81 7.25 -15.48
CA GLN A 262 -9.53 5.98 -15.37
C GLN A 262 -11.05 6.12 -15.53
N SER A 263 -11.64 7.21 -15.01
CA SER A 263 -13.10 7.44 -15.08
C SER A 263 -13.55 8.05 -16.40
N MET A 264 -12.69 8.86 -17.05
CA MET A 264 -13.06 9.64 -18.23
C MET A 264 -12.45 9.14 -19.53
N GLY A 265 -11.26 8.52 -19.48
CA GLY A 265 -10.52 8.10 -20.67
C GLY A 265 -10.47 9.21 -21.74
N PRO A 266 -10.89 8.97 -22.99
CA PRO A 266 -10.83 9.95 -24.08
C PRO A 266 -11.56 11.27 -23.82
N TYR A 267 -12.55 11.32 -22.93
CA TYR A 267 -13.25 12.57 -22.61
C TYR A 267 -12.35 13.60 -21.91
N ALA A 268 -11.27 13.14 -21.27
CA ALA A 268 -10.29 14.02 -20.64
C ALA A 268 -9.15 14.47 -21.58
N ALA A 269 -9.18 14.08 -22.87
CA ALA A 269 -8.08 14.30 -23.82
C ALA A 269 -7.60 15.75 -23.88
N GLU A 270 -8.53 16.70 -23.98
CA GLU A 270 -8.16 18.12 -24.13
C GLU A 270 -7.45 18.66 -22.90
N TRP A 271 -7.94 18.34 -21.71
CA TRP A 271 -7.27 18.67 -20.46
C TRP A 271 -5.88 18.03 -20.39
N VAL A 272 -5.74 16.76 -20.78
CA VAL A 272 -4.42 16.09 -20.79
C VAL A 272 -3.45 16.78 -21.73
N ARG A 273 -3.87 17.26 -22.91
CA ARG A 273 -3.01 18.07 -23.81
C ARG A 273 -2.51 19.34 -23.15
N THR A 274 -3.34 20.00 -22.33
CA THR A 274 -2.90 21.21 -21.62
C THR A 274 -1.78 20.94 -20.63
N LEU A 275 -1.76 19.76 -20.00
CA LEU A 275 -0.70 19.36 -19.05
C LEU A 275 0.68 19.27 -19.73
N TRP A 276 0.71 18.91 -21.01
CA TRP A 276 1.95 18.84 -21.81
C TRP A 276 2.36 20.17 -22.42
N SER A 277 1.43 21.12 -22.53
CA SER A 277 1.66 22.42 -23.19
C SER A 277 2.20 23.49 -22.23
N ASP A 278 1.95 23.37 -20.93
CA ASP A 278 2.39 24.33 -19.92
C ASP A 278 3.14 23.62 -18.77
N PRO A 279 4.49 23.59 -18.80
CA PRO A 279 5.30 22.99 -17.74
C PRO A 279 5.13 23.66 -16.36
N ALA A 280 4.53 24.85 -16.31
CA ALA A 280 4.23 25.57 -15.07
C ALA A 280 2.86 25.20 -14.47
N THR A 281 2.10 24.27 -15.07
CA THR A 281 0.90 23.73 -14.43
C THR A 281 1.25 22.94 -13.17
N ASP A 282 1.01 23.63 -12.06
CA ASP A 282 1.36 23.33 -10.68
C ASP A 282 1.20 21.85 -10.28
N GLY A 283 2.34 21.15 -10.13
CA GLY A 283 2.43 19.94 -9.31
C GLY A 283 2.37 18.58 -10.01
N SER A 284 2.02 18.50 -11.31
CA SER A 284 1.96 17.21 -12.01
C SER A 284 3.37 16.63 -12.24
N ILE A 285 3.53 15.35 -11.91
CA ILE A 285 4.79 14.61 -12.09
C ILE A 285 4.75 13.99 -13.50
N PRO A 286 5.83 14.04 -14.31
CA PRO A 286 5.83 13.55 -15.70
C PRO A 286 5.26 12.12 -15.87
N GLN A 287 5.47 11.25 -14.88
CA GLN A 287 4.92 9.89 -14.84
C GLN A 287 3.38 9.88 -14.83
N VAL A 288 2.74 10.80 -14.10
CA VAL A 288 1.27 10.92 -14.09
C VAL A 288 0.77 11.47 -15.41
N GLN A 289 1.49 12.42 -16.03
CA GLN A 289 1.16 12.94 -17.36
C GLN A 289 1.24 11.85 -18.43
N ALA A 290 2.27 11.00 -18.37
CA ALA A 290 2.44 9.88 -19.29
C ALA A 290 1.35 8.81 -19.09
N TYR A 291 1.01 8.49 -17.84
CA TYR A 291 -0.13 7.61 -17.52
C TYR A 291 -1.44 8.16 -18.08
N LEU A 292 -1.72 9.45 -17.90
CA LEU A 292 -2.90 10.10 -18.45
C LEU A 292 -2.88 10.14 -19.99
N ALA A 293 -1.73 10.37 -20.61
CA ALA A 293 -1.60 10.34 -22.06
C ALA A 293 -1.94 8.96 -22.62
N ALA A 294 -1.49 7.89 -21.96
CA ALA A 294 -1.81 6.52 -22.35
C ALA A 294 -3.31 6.18 -22.27
N LEU A 295 -4.02 6.72 -21.28
CA LEU A 295 -5.46 6.47 -21.09
C LEU A 295 -6.37 7.38 -21.91
N CYS A 296 -5.98 8.64 -22.11
CA CYS A 296 -6.89 9.67 -22.60
C CYS A 296 -6.59 10.14 -24.03
N LEU A 297 -5.38 9.93 -24.55
CA LEU A 297 -5.01 10.38 -25.89
C LEU A 297 -4.96 9.21 -26.88
N PRO A 298 -5.10 9.47 -28.19
CA PRO A 298 -4.72 8.51 -29.21
C PRO A 298 -3.27 8.03 -28.99
N GLU A 299 -3.03 6.73 -29.13
CA GLU A 299 -1.76 6.09 -28.78
C GLU A 299 -0.55 6.81 -29.40
N GLU A 300 -0.56 7.06 -30.71
CA GLU A 300 0.52 7.74 -31.43
C GLU A 300 0.79 9.15 -30.89
N GLU A 301 -0.27 9.88 -30.55
CA GLU A 301 -0.17 11.22 -29.98
C GLU A 301 0.49 11.16 -28.60
N GLY A 302 -0.03 10.30 -27.72
CA GLY A 302 0.47 10.14 -26.37
C GLY A 302 1.92 9.64 -26.32
N LEU A 303 2.26 8.63 -27.14
CA LEU A 303 3.64 8.13 -27.26
C LEU A 303 4.59 9.22 -27.73
N GLN A 304 4.21 10.00 -28.75
CA GLN A 304 5.06 11.06 -29.27
C GLN A 304 5.33 12.14 -28.22
N LEU A 305 4.34 12.51 -27.40
CA LEU A 305 4.53 13.45 -26.29
C LEU A 305 5.55 12.93 -25.27
N VAL A 306 5.40 11.67 -24.85
CA VAL A 306 6.29 11.02 -23.88
C VAL A 306 7.70 10.85 -24.44
N TRP A 307 7.83 10.45 -25.71
CA TRP A 307 9.13 10.33 -26.38
C TRP A 307 9.84 11.68 -26.47
N ASN A 308 9.14 12.74 -26.87
CA ASN A 308 9.72 14.08 -26.94
C ASN A 308 10.24 14.53 -25.57
N HIS A 309 9.51 14.23 -24.50
CA HIS A 309 9.93 14.53 -23.14
C HIS A 309 11.17 13.73 -22.72
N LEU A 310 11.15 12.40 -22.89
CA LEU A 310 12.29 11.53 -22.57
C LEU A 310 13.55 11.91 -23.37
N ASP A 311 13.39 12.23 -24.65
CA ASP A 311 14.50 12.70 -25.51
C ASP A 311 15.02 14.07 -25.05
N SER A 312 14.15 14.95 -24.54
CA SER A 312 14.57 16.24 -23.97
C SER A 312 15.35 16.10 -22.66
N GLU A 313 14.93 15.20 -21.79
CA GLU A 313 15.58 14.88 -20.51
C GLU A 313 16.95 14.19 -20.71
N SER A 314 17.07 13.39 -21.77
CA SER A 314 18.31 12.65 -22.08
C SER A 314 19.36 13.47 -22.83
N LYS A 315 19.18 14.79 -23.01
CA LYS A 315 20.15 15.66 -23.71
C LYS A 315 21.51 15.72 -22.99
N GLY A 316 22.38 14.76 -23.30
CA GLY A 316 23.74 14.67 -22.81
C GLY A 316 24.02 13.49 -21.85
N THR A 317 23.01 12.69 -21.49
CA THR A 317 23.15 11.54 -20.58
C THR A 317 22.42 10.32 -21.13
N LYS A 318 22.84 9.13 -20.70
CA LYS A 318 22.13 7.89 -21.05
C LYS A 318 20.79 7.85 -20.32
N LEU A 319 19.72 7.52 -21.04
CA LEU A 319 18.39 7.38 -20.46
C LEU A 319 18.34 6.19 -19.49
N SER A 320 17.75 6.43 -18.31
CA SER A 320 17.52 5.38 -17.31
C SER A 320 16.36 4.48 -17.73
N GLY A 321 16.56 3.16 -17.66
CA GLY A 321 15.50 2.18 -17.93
C GLY A 321 14.35 2.27 -16.95
N TYR A 322 14.60 2.62 -15.69
CA TYR A 322 13.54 2.84 -14.70
C TYR A 322 12.67 4.05 -15.05
N LEU A 323 13.27 5.14 -15.51
CA LEU A 323 12.51 6.33 -15.93
C LEU A 323 11.67 6.02 -17.16
N ALA A 324 12.27 5.42 -18.20
CA ALA A 324 11.55 5.00 -19.40
C ALA A 324 10.39 4.05 -19.05
N ASN A 325 10.64 3.06 -18.18
CA ASN A 325 9.61 2.14 -17.70
C ASN A 325 8.45 2.87 -17.00
N SER A 326 8.76 3.80 -16.10
CA SER A 326 7.76 4.55 -15.34
C SER A 326 6.85 5.45 -16.18
N MET A 327 7.23 5.74 -17.44
CA MET A 327 6.48 6.63 -18.33
C MET A 327 5.86 5.90 -19.53
N LEU A 328 6.52 4.87 -20.07
CA LEU A 328 6.06 4.19 -21.28
C LEU A 328 5.30 2.89 -21.03
N SER A 329 5.46 2.26 -19.85
CA SER A 329 4.72 1.03 -19.52
C SER A 329 3.19 1.17 -19.57
N PRO A 330 2.56 2.31 -19.21
CA PRO A 330 1.11 2.44 -19.25
C PRO A 330 0.49 2.28 -20.64
N PHE A 331 1.27 2.47 -21.71
CA PHE A 331 0.78 2.37 -23.09
C PHE A 331 0.55 0.93 -23.54
N HIS A 332 1.23 -0.04 -22.93
CA HIS A 332 1.17 -1.46 -23.34
C HIS A 332 1.33 -1.68 -24.86
N SER A 333 2.19 -0.89 -25.50
CA SER A 333 2.28 -0.82 -26.96
C SER A 333 3.60 -1.39 -27.50
N ARG A 334 3.48 -2.22 -28.56
CA ARG A 334 4.63 -2.75 -29.31
C ARG A 334 5.48 -1.64 -29.94
N HIS A 335 4.92 -0.45 -30.19
CA HIS A 335 5.67 0.70 -30.71
C HIS A 335 6.77 1.16 -29.73
N VAL A 336 6.59 0.92 -28.44
CA VAL A 336 7.62 1.17 -27.42
C VAL A 336 8.86 0.31 -27.66
N ILE A 337 8.68 -0.96 -28.06
CA ILE A 337 9.80 -1.86 -28.36
C ILE A 337 10.65 -1.30 -29.50
N ALA A 338 10.02 -0.84 -30.58
CA ALA A 338 10.71 -0.23 -31.71
C ALA A 338 11.49 1.02 -31.28
N TRP A 339 10.89 1.87 -30.43
CA TRP A 339 11.55 3.04 -29.88
C TRP A 339 12.75 2.70 -28.99
N MET A 340 12.67 1.61 -28.22
CA MET A 340 13.74 1.14 -27.33
C MET A 340 14.99 0.68 -28.07
N GLU A 341 14.89 0.17 -29.31
CA GLU A 341 16.00 -0.47 -30.04
C GLU A 341 17.25 0.42 -30.19
N THR A 342 17.05 1.73 -30.27
CA THR A 342 18.12 2.70 -30.44
C THR A 342 18.55 3.38 -29.14
N ARG A 343 17.83 3.14 -28.02
CA ARG A 343 17.98 3.88 -26.75
C ARG A 343 18.37 3.03 -25.56
N VAL A 344 18.08 1.74 -25.60
CA VAL A 344 18.42 0.80 -24.53
C VAL A 344 19.92 0.83 -24.23
N SER A 345 20.27 0.84 -22.94
CA SER A 345 21.67 0.95 -22.51
C SER A 345 21.90 0.26 -21.18
N PHE A 346 23.17 -0.05 -20.88
CA PHE A 346 23.56 -0.52 -19.54
C PHE A 346 23.62 0.66 -18.55
N PRO A 347 23.24 0.46 -17.28
CA PRO A 347 22.64 -0.77 -16.72
C PRO A 347 21.23 -1.03 -17.27
N TYR A 348 20.91 -2.30 -17.53
CA TYR A 348 19.66 -2.66 -18.22
C TYR A 348 18.41 -2.66 -17.33
N GLY A 349 18.55 -2.43 -16.02
CA GLY A 349 17.43 -2.44 -15.07
C GLY A 349 16.31 -1.46 -15.45
N GLY A 350 15.07 -1.91 -15.33
CA GLY A 350 13.87 -1.20 -15.75
C GLY A 350 13.51 -1.46 -17.22
N TRP A 351 14.49 -1.62 -18.11
CA TRP A 351 14.23 -1.90 -19.53
C TRP A 351 13.61 -3.29 -19.74
N GLU A 352 13.99 -4.28 -18.93
CA GLU A 352 13.40 -5.62 -18.97
C GLU A 352 11.92 -5.62 -18.58
N THR A 353 11.55 -4.78 -17.62
CA THR A 353 10.14 -4.61 -17.21
C THR A 353 9.36 -3.91 -18.32
N LEU A 354 9.93 -2.85 -18.89
CA LEU A 354 9.30 -2.12 -19.98
C LEU A 354 9.09 -3.01 -21.21
N PHE A 355 10.11 -3.79 -21.60
CA PHE A 355 9.99 -4.73 -22.72
C PHE A 355 8.85 -5.71 -22.49
N ALA A 356 8.76 -6.31 -21.30
CA ALA A 356 7.70 -7.26 -20.97
C ALA A 356 6.30 -6.62 -21.00
N GLN A 357 6.17 -5.38 -20.51
CA GLN A 357 4.90 -4.65 -20.48
C GLN A 357 4.47 -4.07 -21.83
N SER A 358 5.38 -4.02 -22.81
CA SER A 358 5.15 -3.45 -24.15
C SER A 358 4.57 -4.47 -25.15
N CYS A 359 3.94 -5.54 -24.66
CA CYS A 359 3.29 -6.59 -25.47
C CYS A 359 4.16 -7.15 -26.61
N PRO A 360 5.36 -7.69 -26.30
CA PRO A 360 6.24 -8.26 -27.32
C PRO A 360 5.62 -9.50 -27.95
N VAL A 361 5.88 -9.70 -29.25
CA VAL A 361 5.58 -10.96 -29.94
C VAL A 361 6.86 -11.76 -30.16
N THR A 362 6.71 -13.02 -30.61
CA THR A 362 7.81 -13.95 -30.87
C THR A 362 8.94 -13.35 -31.69
N GLU A 363 8.59 -12.60 -32.74
CA GLU A 363 9.55 -11.93 -33.63
C GLU A 363 10.43 -10.92 -32.89
N ASP A 364 9.86 -10.16 -31.96
CA ASP A 364 10.62 -9.16 -31.18
C ASP A 364 11.61 -9.85 -30.25
N VAL A 365 11.19 -10.94 -29.60
CA VAL A 365 12.03 -11.76 -28.72
C VAL A 365 13.23 -12.32 -29.49
N ILE A 366 12.97 -12.98 -30.63
CA ILE A 366 14.04 -13.53 -31.50
C ILE A 366 14.97 -12.41 -31.98
N ARG A 367 14.41 -11.30 -32.46
CA ARG A 367 15.18 -10.15 -32.95
C ARG A 367 16.11 -9.58 -31.88
N TRP A 368 15.63 -9.42 -30.65
CA TRP A 368 16.39 -8.87 -29.54
C TRP A 368 17.40 -9.86 -28.95
N LEU A 369 17.09 -11.17 -28.91
CA LEU A 369 18.05 -12.21 -28.53
C LEU A 369 19.26 -12.24 -29.48
N ASN A 370 19.00 -12.07 -30.78
CA ASN A 370 20.02 -11.96 -31.82
C ASN A 370 20.62 -10.54 -31.95
N GLY A 371 20.17 -9.61 -31.11
CA GLY A 371 20.60 -8.21 -31.11
C GLY A 371 21.91 -7.97 -30.36
N LYS A 372 22.14 -6.70 -30.01
CA LYS A 372 23.27 -6.24 -29.19
C LYS A 372 23.21 -6.88 -27.80
N ASP A 373 24.35 -6.96 -27.11
CA ASP A 373 24.41 -7.60 -25.78
C ASP A 373 23.40 -7.00 -24.79
N VAL A 374 23.20 -5.69 -24.77
CA VAL A 374 22.20 -5.06 -23.88
C VAL A 374 20.77 -5.50 -24.23
N GLN A 375 20.43 -5.64 -25.52
CA GLN A 375 19.11 -6.10 -25.97
C GLN A 375 18.89 -7.56 -25.55
N ARG A 376 19.92 -8.40 -25.75
CA ARG A 376 19.91 -9.80 -25.33
C ARG A 376 19.68 -9.94 -23.83
N GLN A 377 20.39 -9.17 -23.01
CA GLN A 377 20.23 -9.17 -21.54
C GLN A 377 18.84 -8.71 -21.11
N VAL A 378 18.31 -7.64 -21.73
CA VAL A 378 16.94 -7.15 -21.47
C VAL A 378 15.93 -8.25 -21.71
N VAL A 379 15.98 -8.90 -22.87
CA VAL A 379 14.99 -9.94 -23.21
C VAL A 379 15.16 -11.18 -22.34
N ILE A 380 16.37 -11.67 -22.12
CA ILE A 380 16.61 -12.81 -21.22
C ILE A 380 16.01 -12.54 -19.84
N SER A 381 16.21 -11.34 -19.29
CA SER A 381 15.65 -10.97 -18.00
C SER A 381 14.15 -10.72 -18.03
N ALA A 382 13.58 -10.33 -19.18
CA ALA A 382 12.15 -10.11 -19.36
C ALA A 382 11.36 -11.41 -19.52
N LEU A 383 11.98 -12.48 -20.05
CA LEU A 383 11.31 -13.75 -20.32
C LEU A 383 10.56 -14.29 -19.10
N SER A 384 11.12 -14.19 -17.89
CA SER A 384 10.45 -14.65 -16.66
C SER A 384 9.17 -13.87 -16.32
N LYS A 385 8.99 -12.68 -16.87
CA LYS A 385 7.83 -11.79 -16.66
C LYS A 385 6.79 -11.88 -17.78
N LEU A 386 7.08 -12.57 -18.87
CA LEU A 386 6.14 -12.76 -19.98
C LEU A 386 5.12 -13.85 -19.66
N PRO A 387 3.90 -13.77 -20.21
CA PRO A 387 2.90 -14.82 -20.12
C PRO A 387 3.40 -16.16 -20.68
N ASP A 388 2.73 -17.25 -20.32
CA ASP A 388 3.17 -18.62 -20.59
C ASP A 388 3.49 -18.89 -22.08
N GLU A 389 4.36 -19.87 -22.32
CA GLU A 389 4.96 -20.18 -23.63
C GLU A 389 3.94 -20.38 -24.75
N THR A 390 2.76 -20.94 -24.45
CA THR A 390 1.68 -21.15 -25.42
C THR A 390 1.12 -19.86 -26.01
N GLU A 391 1.30 -18.73 -25.32
CA GLU A 391 0.87 -17.40 -25.81
C GLU A 391 1.98 -16.67 -26.56
N LEU A 392 3.25 -16.96 -26.25
CA LEU A 392 4.40 -16.31 -26.86
C LEU A 392 4.92 -17.04 -28.11
N LEU A 393 4.71 -18.34 -28.25
CA LEU A 393 5.23 -19.15 -29.35
C LEU A 393 4.23 -19.28 -30.50
N ALA A 394 4.52 -18.64 -31.63
CA ALA A 394 3.71 -18.78 -32.84
C ALA A 394 3.91 -20.15 -33.54
N SER A 395 5.06 -20.81 -33.37
CA SER A 395 5.34 -22.12 -33.98
C SER A 395 6.47 -22.90 -33.28
N GLU A 396 6.54 -24.21 -33.57
CA GLU A 396 7.65 -25.10 -33.19
C GLU A 396 9.00 -24.68 -33.80
N LEU A 397 8.98 -24.00 -34.95
CA LEU A 397 10.19 -23.44 -35.56
C LEU A 397 10.74 -22.30 -34.71
N ASP A 398 9.87 -21.40 -34.26
CA ASP A 398 10.27 -20.26 -33.43
C ASP A 398 10.83 -20.73 -32.08
N ARG A 399 10.21 -21.76 -31.49
CA ARG A 399 10.71 -22.40 -30.27
C ARG A 399 12.15 -22.88 -30.41
N ARG A 400 12.45 -23.57 -31.51
CA ARG A 400 13.82 -24.05 -31.79
C ARG A 400 14.79 -22.89 -31.97
N SER A 401 14.41 -21.86 -32.73
CA SER A 401 15.24 -20.68 -32.90
C SER A 401 15.54 -19.96 -31.58
N MET A 402 14.56 -19.81 -30.69
CA MET A 402 14.79 -19.25 -29.36
C MET A 402 15.70 -20.13 -28.51
N LEU A 403 15.49 -21.45 -28.49
CA LEU A 403 16.35 -22.37 -27.74
C LEU A 403 17.80 -22.33 -28.22
N GLU A 404 18.02 -22.25 -29.54
CA GLU A 404 19.36 -22.11 -30.13
C GLU A 404 20.03 -20.81 -29.70
N LEU A 405 19.31 -19.68 -29.77
CA LEU A 405 19.81 -18.37 -29.35
C LEU A 405 20.09 -18.30 -27.84
N LEU A 406 19.24 -18.92 -27.01
CA LEU A 406 19.46 -18.99 -25.57
C LEU A 406 20.65 -19.90 -25.22
N LYS A 407 20.82 -21.03 -25.90
CA LYS A 407 22.00 -21.89 -25.73
C LYS A 407 23.29 -21.15 -26.11
N GLN A 408 23.26 -20.40 -27.21
CA GLN A 408 24.37 -19.53 -27.59
C GLN A 408 24.63 -18.44 -26.53
N ALA A 409 23.59 -17.82 -25.98
CA ALA A 409 23.73 -16.84 -24.91
C ALA A 409 24.33 -17.45 -23.64
N LEU A 410 23.96 -18.69 -23.30
CA LEU A 410 24.50 -19.43 -22.15
C LEU A 410 26.01 -19.70 -22.32
N ASP A 411 26.44 -20.07 -23.52
CA ASP A 411 27.85 -20.30 -23.84
C ASP A 411 28.69 -19.02 -23.75
N GLN A 412 28.07 -17.88 -24.07
CA GLN A 412 28.72 -16.55 -24.02
C GLN A 412 28.68 -15.90 -22.64
N ALA A 413 27.75 -16.31 -21.77
CA ALA A 413 27.58 -15.72 -20.45
C ALA A 413 28.82 -15.92 -19.57
N VAL A 414 29.28 -14.84 -18.93
CA VAL A 414 30.48 -14.87 -18.08
C VAL A 414 30.09 -14.91 -16.60
N LEU A 415 29.03 -14.18 -16.23
CA LEU A 415 28.61 -14.03 -14.84
C LEU A 415 27.73 -15.19 -14.40
N LYS A 416 27.89 -15.65 -13.15
CA LYS A 416 27.06 -16.74 -12.58
C LYS A 416 25.56 -16.40 -12.63
N LYS A 417 25.21 -15.15 -12.27
CA LYS A 417 23.82 -14.67 -12.28
C LYS A 417 23.22 -14.68 -13.68
N GLU A 418 24.00 -14.29 -14.67
CA GLU A 418 23.60 -14.30 -16.08
C GLU A 418 23.34 -15.74 -16.55
N LYS A 419 24.29 -16.66 -16.31
CA LYS A 419 24.12 -18.09 -16.64
C LYS A 419 22.85 -18.68 -16.03
N GLN A 420 22.56 -18.35 -14.77
CA GLN A 420 21.37 -18.81 -14.09
C GLN A 420 20.09 -18.33 -14.79
N LEU A 421 20.01 -17.03 -15.12
CA LEU A 421 18.86 -16.47 -15.84
C LEU A 421 18.65 -17.13 -17.21
N VAL A 422 19.74 -17.37 -17.97
CA VAL A 422 19.62 -18.06 -19.27
C VAL A 422 19.18 -19.52 -19.08
N GLN A 423 19.69 -20.22 -18.07
CA GLN A 423 19.30 -21.61 -17.77
C GLN A 423 17.83 -21.72 -17.35
N GLU A 424 17.34 -20.78 -16.55
CA GLU A 424 15.92 -20.67 -16.18
C GLU A 424 15.06 -20.45 -17.43
N ALA A 425 15.48 -19.54 -18.33
CA ALA A 425 14.81 -19.31 -19.60
C ALA A 425 14.80 -20.57 -20.50
N ILE A 426 15.93 -21.27 -20.65
CA ILE A 426 15.99 -22.53 -21.43
C ILE A 426 15.07 -23.58 -20.81
N SER A 427 15.12 -23.75 -19.49
CA SER A 427 14.33 -24.76 -18.78
C SER A 427 12.84 -24.54 -18.93
N ARG A 428 12.41 -23.28 -19.04
CA ARG A 428 11.04 -22.90 -19.38
C ARG A 428 10.72 -23.50 -20.76
N PHE A 429 11.40 -23.06 -21.82
CA PHE A 429 11.18 -23.51 -23.20
C PHE A 429 11.50 -24.99 -23.50
N GLU A 430 12.04 -25.78 -22.57
CA GLU A 430 12.21 -27.23 -22.71
C GLU A 430 11.07 -28.04 -22.05
N ARG A 431 10.24 -27.42 -21.19
CA ARG A 431 9.14 -28.08 -20.46
C ARG A 431 7.76 -27.92 -21.10
N GLY A 432 7.52 -26.85 -21.86
CA GLY A 432 6.36 -26.74 -22.77
C GLY A 432 6.45 -27.72 -23.93
#